data_AF-A0A3D0DKL8-F1
#
_entry.id   AF-A0A3D0DKL8-F1
#
_cell.length_a   1.000
_cell.length_b   1.000
_cell.length_c   1.000
_cell.angle_alpha   90.00
_cell.angle_beta   90.00
_cell.angle_gamma   90.00
#
_symmetry.space_group_name_H-M   'P 1'
#
loop_
_entity.id
_entity.type
_entity.pdbx_description
1 polymer ?
#
loop_
_entity_poly.entity_id
_entity_poly.type
_entity_poly.pdbx_seq_one_letter_code
_entity_poly.pdbx_strand_id
1 'polypeptide(L)'
;MSDFMEAYKKWLEDPYFDADTRAELESIKDDAKEIEDRFYRSLEFGTGGLRGVRGAGTNRMNIYTVRQATQGLANYIVAHNGQEKGVAIAHDSRIMSPEFAREAARCLNANGIKTYLFESLRPTPELSYAVRSFGCIAGIVVTASHNPREYNGYKVYWEDGAQVTPPHDTGIMAEVAKVTDFAEVKTMDEDDARALGLFNIIGTDFDDKYIAEVKAQSIHPEIIPEMAKDIKIVYTPLHGTGNVYVRRVLKDLGFTQVYVEPQQKIPDG
;
A
#
# COMPACT_ATOMS: atom_id res chain seq x y z
N MET A 1 -33.34 7.25 10.99
CA MET A 1 -32.57 8.51 10.87
C MET A 1 -32.10 8.61 9.43
N SER A 2 -31.33 9.61 8.98
CA SER A 2 -30.65 9.45 7.69
C SER A 2 -29.70 8.25 7.79
N ASP A 3 -29.56 7.47 6.71
CA ASP A 3 -28.73 6.26 6.64
C ASP A 3 -27.30 6.50 7.18
N PHE A 4 -26.72 7.65 6.81
CA PHE A 4 -25.37 8.04 7.26
C PHE A 4 -25.27 8.29 8.79
N MET A 5 -26.33 8.73 9.47
CA MET A 5 -26.31 8.93 10.92
C MET A 5 -26.38 7.61 11.69
N GLU A 6 -27.03 6.60 11.11
CA GLU A 6 -27.05 5.25 11.68
C GLU A 6 -25.67 4.59 11.56
N ALA A 7 -25.01 4.73 10.41
CA ALA A 7 -23.63 4.29 10.22
C ALA A 7 -22.65 4.99 11.18
N TYR A 8 -22.77 6.32 11.33
CA TYR A 8 -21.96 7.10 12.29
C TYR A 8 -22.13 6.59 13.73
N LYS A 9 -23.37 6.35 14.18
CA LYS A 9 -23.64 5.79 15.52
C LYS A 9 -23.10 4.37 15.68
N LYS A 10 -23.24 3.51 14.66
CA LYS A 10 -22.64 2.16 14.69
C LYS A 10 -21.13 2.26 14.94
N TRP A 11 -20.44 3.17 14.27
CA TRP A 11 -18.99 3.35 14.48
C TRP A 11 -18.63 3.87 15.88
N LEU A 12 -19.52 4.63 16.52
CA LEU A 12 -19.34 5.09 17.91
C LEU A 12 -19.60 4.00 18.96
N GLU A 13 -20.49 3.06 18.68
CA GLU A 13 -21.00 2.11 19.68
C GLU A 13 -20.37 0.71 19.54
N ASP A 14 -19.98 0.32 18.33
CA ASP A 14 -19.44 -1.01 18.06
C ASP A 14 -18.00 -1.15 18.62
N PRO A 15 -17.74 -2.15 19.49
CA PRO A 15 -16.43 -2.36 20.09
C PRO A 15 -15.35 -2.78 19.09
N TYR A 16 -15.72 -3.16 17.87
CA TYR A 16 -14.78 -3.48 16.80
C TYR A 16 -13.91 -2.27 16.40
N PHE A 17 -14.48 -1.06 16.47
CA PHE A 17 -13.71 0.16 16.23
C PHE A 17 -12.91 0.52 17.49
N ASP A 18 -11.68 0.99 17.33
CA ASP A 18 -10.82 1.36 18.45
C ASP A 18 -11.23 2.69 19.10
N ALA A 19 -10.63 2.97 20.26
CA ALA A 19 -10.94 4.17 21.04
C ALA A 19 -10.54 5.46 20.31
N ASP A 20 -9.45 5.45 19.55
CA ASP A 20 -8.96 6.63 18.82
C ASP A 20 -9.91 6.99 17.66
N THR A 21 -10.41 5.99 16.95
CA THR A 21 -11.43 6.13 15.89
C THR A 21 -12.71 6.73 16.46
N ARG A 22 -13.16 6.24 17.63
CA ARG A 22 -14.33 6.81 18.31
C ARG A 22 -14.09 8.25 18.77
N ALA A 23 -12.93 8.54 19.35
CA ALA A 23 -12.57 9.89 19.77
C ALA A 23 -12.50 10.86 18.57
N GLU A 24 -11.99 10.43 17.42
CA GLU A 24 -12.00 11.21 16.18
C GLU A 24 -13.44 11.54 15.75
N LEU A 25 -14.34 10.56 15.76
CA LEU A 25 -15.74 10.74 15.43
C LEU A 25 -16.48 11.63 16.44
N GLU A 26 -16.23 11.46 17.75
CA GLU A 26 -16.80 12.31 18.79
C GLU A 26 -16.38 13.77 18.64
N SER A 27 -15.18 14.04 18.13
CA SER A 27 -14.67 15.39 17.91
C SER A 27 -15.45 16.17 16.85
N ILE A 28 -16.17 15.48 15.96
CA ILE A 28 -17.00 16.07 14.89
C ILE A 28 -18.51 15.98 15.18
N LYS A 29 -18.91 15.60 16.40
CA LYS A 29 -20.34 15.33 16.74
C LYS A 29 -21.30 16.49 16.45
N ASP A 30 -20.80 17.72 16.46
CA ASP A 30 -21.57 18.95 16.22
C ASP A 30 -21.43 19.47 14.77
N ASP A 31 -20.67 18.78 13.91
CA ASP A 31 -20.47 19.09 12.49
C ASP A 31 -21.21 18.08 11.60
N ALA A 32 -22.50 18.35 11.38
CA ALA A 32 -23.35 17.49 10.56
C ALA A 32 -22.84 17.31 9.12
N LYS A 33 -22.11 18.29 8.56
CA LYS A 33 -21.60 18.21 7.18
C LYS A 33 -20.40 17.27 7.09
N GLU A 34 -19.50 17.34 8.06
CA GLU A 34 -18.35 16.43 8.13
C GLU A 34 -18.80 14.98 8.39
N ILE A 35 -19.80 14.79 9.25
CA ILE A 35 -20.42 13.47 9.47
C ILE A 35 -21.07 12.96 8.17
N GLU A 36 -21.86 13.80 7.49
CA GLU A 36 -22.46 13.43 6.22
C GLU A 36 -21.39 13.02 5.21
N ASP A 37 -20.35 13.84 4.98
CA ASP A 37 -19.28 13.55 4.01
C ASP A 37 -18.50 12.24 4.32
N ARG A 38 -18.37 11.87 5.59
CA ARG A 38 -17.70 10.63 6.02
C ARG A 38 -18.55 9.37 5.85
N PHE A 39 -19.88 9.49 5.85
CA PHE A 39 -20.78 8.34 5.96
C PHE A 39 -21.86 8.26 4.86
N TYR A 40 -22.01 9.27 3.99
CA TYR A 40 -23.04 9.24 2.92
C TYR A 40 -22.81 8.16 1.86
N ARG A 41 -21.59 7.60 1.80
CA ARG A 41 -21.19 6.52 0.90
C ARG A 41 -20.08 5.68 1.51
N SER A 42 -19.76 4.59 0.85
CA SER A 42 -18.51 3.86 1.09
C SER A 42 -17.41 4.38 0.17
N LEU A 43 -16.16 4.25 0.62
CA LEU A 43 -15.00 4.51 -0.21
C LEU A 43 -14.97 3.48 -1.34
N GLU A 44 -15.07 3.95 -2.58
CA GLU A 44 -15.17 3.05 -3.73
C GLU A 44 -13.82 2.41 -4.05
N PHE A 45 -13.83 1.08 -4.20
CA PHE A 45 -12.74 0.35 -4.83
C PHE A 45 -12.87 0.52 -6.34
N GLY A 46 -12.05 1.41 -6.92
CA GLY A 46 -12.01 1.63 -8.36
C GLY A 46 -11.17 0.58 -9.09
N THR A 47 -10.98 0.77 -10.39
CA THR A 47 -10.25 -0.15 -11.28
C THR A 47 -8.85 -0.51 -10.80
N GLY A 48 -8.22 0.34 -9.98
CA GLY A 48 -6.87 0.14 -9.47
C GLY A 48 -6.75 0.01 -7.95
N GLY A 49 -7.87 0.03 -7.21
CA GLY A 49 -7.91 -0.01 -5.75
C GLY A 49 -8.62 1.19 -5.08
N LEU A 50 -8.31 1.44 -3.80
CA LEU A 50 -8.87 2.53 -2.99
C LEU A 50 -8.04 3.81 -3.09
N ARG A 51 -8.70 4.96 -3.00
CA ARG A 51 -8.05 6.25 -2.76
C ARG A 51 -9.02 7.20 -2.08
N GLY A 52 -8.60 7.77 -0.95
CA GLY A 52 -9.45 8.70 -0.19
C GLY A 52 -8.66 9.53 0.81
N VAL A 53 -9.33 10.54 1.36
CA VAL A 53 -8.83 11.30 2.50
C VAL A 53 -8.78 10.37 3.71
N ARG A 54 -7.70 10.43 4.50
CA ARG A 54 -7.59 9.66 5.74
C ARG A 54 -8.60 10.14 6.78
N GLY A 55 -9.06 9.23 7.61
CA GLY A 55 -9.90 9.52 8.78
C GLY A 55 -10.90 8.41 9.10
N ALA A 56 -11.62 8.54 10.19
CA ALA A 56 -12.71 7.66 10.55
C ALA A 56 -13.94 7.87 9.65
N GLY A 57 -14.59 6.77 9.24
CA GLY A 57 -15.79 6.77 8.40
C GLY A 57 -15.72 5.82 7.21
N THR A 58 -16.88 5.50 6.63
CA THR A 58 -17.00 4.58 5.50
C THR A 58 -16.45 5.17 4.21
N ASN A 59 -16.51 6.50 4.05
CA ASN A 59 -15.97 7.25 2.92
C ASN A 59 -14.56 7.83 3.21
N ARG A 60 -13.76 7.12 4.01
CA ARG A 60 -12.40 7.54 4.38
C ARG A 60 -11.41 6.40 4.27
N MET A 61 -10.14 6.74 4.11
CA MET A 61 -9.03 5.80 4.15
C MET A 61 -8.63 5.55 5.61
N ASN A 62 -8.89 4.35 6.11
CA ASN A 62 -8.55 3.92 7.47
C ASN A 62 -8.29 2.41 7.51
N ILE A 63 -7.89 1.89 8.67
CA ILE A 63 -7.57 0.47 8.82
C ILE A 63 -8.76 -0.44 8.50
N TYR A 64 -9.99 0.00 8.75
CA TYR A 64 -11.20 -0.80 8.54
C TYR A 64 -11.54 -0.90 7.06
N THR A 65 -11.47 0.20 6.31
CA THR A 65 -11.69 0.18 4.86
C THR A 65 -10.57 -0.54 4.12
N VAL A 66 -9.32 -0.48 4.62
CA VAL A 66 -8.21 -1.33 4.13
C VAL A 66 -8.52 -2.81 4.35
N ARG A 67 -8.86 -3.20 5.58
CA ARG A 67 -9.23 -4.57 5.95
C ARG A 67 -10.36 -5.10 5.07
N GLN A 68 -11.42 -4.32 4.87
CA GLN A 68 -12.55 -4.69 4.01
C GLN A 68 -12.11 -4.96 2.56
N ALA A 69 -11.35 -4.04 1.97
CA ALA A 69 -10.81 -4.22 0.63
C ALA A 69 -9.86 -5.42 0.53
N THR A 70 -9.05 -5.66 1.56
CA THR A 70 -8.15 -6.80 1.63
C THR A 70 -8.91 -8.12 1.80
N GLN A 71 -10.00 -8.16 2.55
CA GLN A 71 -10.84 -9.34 2.68
C GLN A 71 -11.48 -9.70 1.33
N GLY A 72 -11.97 -8.71 0.56
CA GLY A 72 -12.44 -8.93 -0.81
C GLY A 72 -11.34 -9.46 -1.73
N LEU A 73 -10.13 -8.90 -1.66
CA LEU A 73 -8.98 -9.44 -2.40
C LEU A 73 -8.64 -10.87 -1.97
N ALA A 74 -8.68 -11.19 -0.67
CA ALA A 74 -8.42 -12.53 -0.16
C ALA A 74 -9.44 -13.53 -0.71
N ASN A 75 -10.74 -13.19 -0.69
CA ASN A 75 -11.80 -14.00 -1.27
C ASN A 75 -11.55 -14.26 -2.76
N TYR A 76 -11.16 -13.23 -3.50
CA TYR A 76 -10.85 -13.35 -4.93
C TYR A 76 -9.63 -14.27 -5.19
N ILE A 77 -8.57 -14.14 -4.39
CA ILE A 77 -7.39 -15.00 -4.47
C ILE A 77 -7.74 -16.47 -4.18
N VAL A 78 -8.55 -16.72 -3.16
CA VAL A 78 -9.03 -18.07 -2.80
C VAL A 78 -9.82 -18.67 -3.95
N ALA A 79 -10.74 -17.91 -4.55
CA ALA A 79 -11.53 -18.36 -5.71
C ALA A 79 -10.66 -18.72 -6.94
N HIS A 80 -9.44 -18.17 -7.03
CA HIS A 80 -8.46 -18.45 -8.08
C HIS A 80 -7.39 -19.47 -7.66
N ASN A 81 -7.54 -20.14 -6.51
CA ASN A 81 -6.57 -21.08 -5.95
C ASN A 81 -5.15 -20.48 -5.80
N GLY A 82 -5.07 -19.18 -5.52
CA GLY A 82 -3.81 -18.43 -5.47
C GLY A 82 -3.14 -18.35 -4.09
N GLN A 83 -3.73 -18.96 -3.06
CA GLN A 83 -3.29 -18.78 -1.66
C GLN A 83 -1.82 -19.14 -1.44
N GLU A 84 -1.37 -20.24 -2.03
CA GLU A 84 0.01 -20.75 -1.90
C GLU A 84 1.05 -19.85 -2.58
N LYS A 85 0.66 -19.04 -3.56
CA LYS A 85 1.56 -18.09 -4.24
C LYS A 85 1.89 -16.88 -3.36
N GLY A 86 0.99 -16.50 -2.46
CA GLY A 86 1.16 -15.37 -1.56
C GLY A 86 1.07 -14.00 -2.24
N VAL A 87 1.28 -12.93 -1.45
CA VAL A 87 1.11 -11.53 -1.86
C VAL A 87 2.32 -10.70 -1.41
N ALA A 88 2.91 -9.93 -2.33
CA ALA A 88 3.94 -8.94 -1.98
C ALA A 88 3.28 -7.62 -1.58
N ILE A 89 3.81 -6.93 -0.56
CA ILE A 89 3.22 -5.70 -0.02
C ILE A 89 4.29 -4.64 0.15
N ALA A 90 4.07 -3.46 -0.44
CA ALA A 90 4.92 -2.29 -0.31
C ALA A 90 4.09 -1.07 0.11
N HIS A 91 4.77 -0.01 0.54
CA HIS A 91 4.11 1.24 0.89
C HIS A 91 5.01 2.46 0.61
N ASP A 92 4.40 3.64 0.49
CA ASP A 92 5.12 4.91 0.35
C ASP A 92 5.34 5.61 1.71
N SER A 93 5.77 6.86 1.66
CA SER A 93 6.10 7.70 2.82
C SER A 93 4.89 8.36 3.50
N ARG A 94 3.67 8.14 3.00
CA ARG A 94 2.49 8.81 3.56
C ARG A 94 2.21 8.38 4.98
N ILE A 95 1.61 9.27 5.74
CA ILE A 95 1.08 8.97 7.07
C ILE A 95 0.09 7.79 6.97
N MET A 96 0.19 6.85 7.90
CA MET A 96 -0.53 5.57 7.97
C MET A 96 -0.17 4.53 6.89
N SER A 97 0.73 4.82 5.94
CA SER A 97 1.12 3.85 4.92
C SER A 97 1.72 2.54 5.50
N PRO A 98 2.65 2.59 6.48
CA PRO A 98 3.15 1.39 7.15
C PRO A 98 2.04 0.60 7.86
N GLU A 99 1.13 1.27 8.54
CA GLU A 99 0.05 0.68 9.32
C GLU A 99 -0.96 -0.01 8.40
N PHE A 100 -1.39 0.65 7.32
CA PHE A 100 -2.28 0.04 6.33
C PHE A 100 -1.64 -1.17 5.63
N ALA A 101 -0.33 -1.14 5.37
CA ALA A 101 0.37 -2.28 4.78
C ALA A 101 0.40 -3.48 5.73
N ARG A 102 0.63 -3.26 7.02
CA ARG A 102 0.56 -4.32 8.05
C ARG A 102 -0.84 -4.87 8.21
N GLU A 103 -1.85 -4.01 8.24
CA GLU A 103 -3.25 -4.44 8.37
C GLU A 103 -3.70 -5.27 7.17
N ALA A 104 -3.28 -4.90 5.96
CA ALA A 104 -3.48 -5.74 4.78
C ALA A 104 -2.78 -7.10 4.92
N ALA A 105 -1.53 -7.12 5.41
CA ALA A 105 -0.81 -8.37 5.62
C ALA A 105 -1.53 -9.30 6.60
N ARG A 106 -1.90 -8.78 7.79
CA ARG A 106 -2.62 -9.51 8.84
C ARG A 106 -3.96 -10.06 8.36
N CYS A 107 -4.69 -9.28 7.55
CA CYS A 107 -5.96 -9.71 6.96
C CYS A 107 -5.76 -10.88 5.97
N LEU A 108 -4.73 -10.81 5.11
CA LEU A 108 -4.40 -11.90 4.19
C LEU A 108 -3.95 -13.16 4.93
N ASN A 109 -3.10 -13.01 5.94
CA ASN A 109 -2.61 -14.14 6.73
C ASN A 109 -3.74 -14.86 7.48
N ALA A 110 -4.73 -14.12 8.00
CA ALA A 110 -5.92 -14.72 8.61
C ALA A 110 -6.79 -15.51 7.63
N ASN A 111 -6.59 -15.32 6.32
CA ASN A 111 -7.19 -16.11 5.25
C ASN A 111 -6.24 -17.21 4.71
N GLY A 112 -5.15 -17.49 5.42
CA GLY A 112 -4.15 -18.51 5.06
C GLY A 112 -3.23 -18.11 3.90
N ILE A 113 -3.18 -16.84 3.53
CA ILE A 113 -2.38 -16.36 2.39
C ILE A 113 -1.04 -15.85 2.92
N LYS A 114 0.06 -16.35 2.36
CA LYS A 114 1.41 -15.87 2.70
C LYS A 114 1.61 -14.43 2.21
N THR A 115 2.32 -13.62 3.01
CA THR A 115 2.65 -12.23 2.69
C THR A 115 4.15 -11.99 2.72
N TYR A 116 4.63 -11.13 1.82
CA TYR A 116 6.00 -10.61 1.77
C TYR A 116 5.93 -9.09 1.89
N LEU A 117 6.03 -8.58 3.11
CA LEU A 117 5.95 -7.16 3.41
C LEU A 117 7.35 -6.54 3.44
N PHE A 118 7.56 -5.46 2.69
CA PHE A 118 8.81 -4.71 2.79
C PHE A 118 8.98 -4.07 4.18
N GLU A 119 10.18 -4.17 4.75
CA GLU A 119 10.51 -3.66 6.10
C GLU A 119 10.37 -2.14 6.25
N SER A 120 10.39 -1.42 5.13
CA SER A 120 10.24 0.02 5.05
C SER A 120 9.71 0.42 3.68
N LEU A 121 9.52 1.72 3.46
CA LEU A 121 8.95 2.24 2.21
C LEU A 121 9.74 1.76 0.98
N ARG A 122 9.02 1.42 -0.09
CA ARG A 122 9.60 0.95 -1.36
C ARG A 122 8.83 1.47 -2.57
N PRO A 123 9.50 1.79 -3.69
CA PRO A 123 8.85 2.26 -4.90
C PRO A 123 7.96 1.19 -5.53
N THR A 124 6.83 1.61 -6.11
CA THR A 124 5.91 0.74 -6.87
C THR A 124 6.60 -0.22 -7.88
N PRO A 125 7.60 0.19 -8.69
CA PRO A 125 8.27 -0.74 -9.61
C PRO A 125 9.02 -1.88 -8.90
N GLU A 126 9.46 -1.70 -7.66
CA GLU A 126 10.10 -2.78 -6.90
C GLU A 126 9.09 -3.75 -6.32
N LEU A 127 7.89 -3.28 -5.96
CA LEU A 127 6.77 -4.18 -5.69
C LEU A 127 6.46 -5.05 -6.92
N SER A 128 6.36 -4.44 -8.10
CA SER A 128 6.14 -5.16 -9.36
C SER A 128 7.22 -6.23 -9.60
N TYR A 129 8.48 -5.90 -9.32
CA TYR A 129 9.58 -6.85 -9.36
C TYR A 129 9.44 -7.97 -8.30
N ALA A 130 9.05 -7.64 -7.06
CA ALA A 130 8.81 -8.61 -5.99
C ALA A 130 7.72 -9.61 -6.33
N VAL A 131 6.57 -9.13 -6.85
CA VAL A 131 5.47 -10.01 -7.27
C VAL A 131 5.96 -11.08 -8.23
N ARG A 132 6.67 -10.67 -9.29
CA ARG A 132 7.20 -11.60 -10.30
C ARG A 132 8.32 -12.50 -9.77
N SER A 133 9.19 -11.96 -8.92
CA SER A 133 10.35 -12.70 -8.39
C SER A 133 9.97 -13.77 -7.39
N PHE A 134 8.97 -13.51 -6.54
CA PHE A 134 8.45 -14.47 -5.57
C PHE A 134 7.34 -15.36 -6.16
N GLY A 135 6.87 -15.08 -7.37
CA GLY A 135 5.76 -15.80 -7.99
C GLY A 135 4.42 -15.56 -7.27
N CYS A 136 4.25 -14.39 -6.66
CA CYS A 136 3.03 -14.02 -5.95
C CYS A 136 1.83 -13.96 -6.90
N ILE A 137 0.64 -14.30 -6.39
CA ILE A 137 -0.60 -14.14 -7.16
C ILE A 137 -0.99 -12.67 -7.30
N ALA A 138 -0.63 -11.84 -6.31
CA ALA A 138 -0.96 -10.44 -6.29
C ALA A 138 0.12 -9.60 -5.57
N GLY A 139 0.01 -8.28 -5.74
CA GLY A 139 0.76 -7.30 -4.98
C GLY A 139 -0.16 -6.20 -4.43
N ILE A 140 0.23 -5.60 -3.31
CA ILE A 140 -0.43 -4.42 -2.76
C ILE A 140 0.60 -3.31 -2.59
N VAL A 141 0.33 -2.13 -3.15
CA VAL A 141 1.07 -0.91 -2.78
C VAL A 141 0.16 0.08 -2.09
N VAL A 142 0.51 0.46 -0.87
CA VAL A 142 -0.17 1.53 -0.14
C VAL A 142 0.43 2.87 -0.55
N THR A 143 -0.31 3.60 -1.37
CA THR A 143 0.08 4.92 -1.90
C THR A 143 -1.09 5.63 -2.58
N ALA A 144 -1.21 6.94 -2.37
CA ALA A 144 -2.03 7.81 -3.22
C ALA A 144 -1.22 8.53 -4.32
N SER A 145 -0.01 8.05 -4.63
CA SER A 145 0.87 8.60 -5.65
C SER A 145 1.18 10.09 -5.42
N HIS A 146 0.64 11.00 -6.25
CA HIS A 146 0.90 12.43 -6.21
C HIS A 146 -0.22 13.25 -5.53
N ASN A 147 -1.22 12.58 -4.94
CA ASN A 147 -2.30 13.27 -4.25
C ASN A 147 -1.78 14.07 -3.03
N PRO A 148 -2.53 15.08 -2.56
CA PRO A 148 -2.20 15.81 -1.33
C PRO A 148 -1.93 14.90 -0.13
N ARG A 149 -1.21 15.40 0.87
CA ARG A 149 -0.71 14.62 2.02
C ARG A 149 -1.81 14.01 2.88
N GLU A 150 -3.04 14.54 2.82
CA GLU A 150 -4.22 14.08 3.55
C GLU A 150 -4.77 12.78 2.95
N TYR A 151 -4.46 12.52 1.68
CA TYR A 151 -4.87 11.31 0.99
C TYR A 151 -3.92 10.15 1.28
N ASN A 152 -4.50 8.96 1.32
CA ASN A 152 -3.75 7.73 1.13
C ASN A 152 -4.54 6.80 0.18
N GLY A 153 -3.95 5.67 -0.19
CA GLY A 153 -4.52 4.76 -1.16
C GLY A 153 -3.99 3.36 -1.00
N TYR A 154 -4.70 2.42 -1.60
CA TYR A 154 -4.38 1.00 -1.59
C TYR A 154 -4.56 0.52 -3.01
N LYS A 155 -3.51 0.04 -3.66
CA LYS A 155 -3.57 -0.40 -5.06
C LYS A 155 -3.22 -1.87 -5.18
N VAL A 156 -3.96 -2.58 -6.02
CA VAL A 156 -3.75 -4.01 -6.26
C VAL A 156 -3.05 -4.24 -7.59
N TYR A 157 -2.11 -5.17 -7.56
CA TYR A 157 -1.35 -5.68 -8.69
C TYR A 157 -1.62 -7.19 -8.80
N TRP A 158 -1.57 -7.74 -10.02
CA TRP A 158 -1.77 -9.17 -10.23
C TRP A 158 -0.44 -9.91 -10.50
N GLU A 159 -0.50 -11.19 -10.85
CA GLU A 159 0.67 -12.07 -10.95
C GLU A 159 1.68 -11.67 -12.03
N ASP A 160 1.25 -10.88 -13.02
CA ASP A 160 2.14 -10.28 -14.04
C ASP A 160 2.95 -9.10 -13.50
N GLY A 161 2.71 -8.68 -12.27
CA GLY A 161 3.34 -7.53 -11.62
C GLY A 161 2.80 -6.19 -12.13
N ALA A 162 1.72 -6.15 -12.92
CA ALA A 162 1.05 -4.94 -13.35
C ALA A 162 -0.14 -4.62 -12.43
N GLN A 163 -0.56 -3.35 -12.44
CA GLN A 163 -1.78 -2.96 -11.74
C GLN A 163 -2.97 -3.71 -12.34
N VAL A 164 -3.91 -4.16 -11.51
CA VAL A 164 -5.07 -4.91 -11.98
C VAL A 164 -5.84 -4.13 -13.04
N THR A 165 -6.27 -4.86 -14.07
CA THR A 165 -7.15 -4.41 -15.16
C THR A 165 -8.18 -5.52 -15.41
N PRO A 166 -9.18 -5.32 -16.29
CA PRO A 166 -10.15 -6.36 -16.58
C PRO A 166 -9.48 -7.66 -17.07
N PRO A 167 -9.92 -8.83 -16.57
CA PRO A 167 -11.11 -9.06 -15.74
C PRO A 167 -10.86 -8.98 -14.21
N HIS A 168 -9.61 -8.89 -13.76
CA HIS A 168 -9.26 -9.01 -12.35
C HIS A 168 -9.77 -7.85 -11.50
N ASP A 169 -9.70 -6.62 -12.02
CA ASP A 169 -10.23 -5.44 -11.33
C ASP A 169 -11.71 -5.61 -10.95
N THR A 170 -12.53 -6.04 -11.91
CA THR A 170 -13.97 -6.21 -11.79
C THR A 170 -14.29 -7.36 -10.85
N GLY A 171 -13.53 -8.46 -10.93
CA GLY A 171 -13.67 -9.60 -10.04
C GLY A 171 -13.36 -9.24 -8.58
N ILE A 172 -12.27 -8.51 -8.34
CA ILE A 172 -11.90 -8.04 -7.00
C ILE A 172 -12.95 -7.06 -6.48
N MET A 173 -13.39 -6.10 -7.29
CA MET A 173 -14.46 -5.17 -6.92
C MET A 173 -15.75 -5.90 -6.50
N ALA A 174 -16.13 -6.96 -7.22
CA ALA A 174 -17.29 -7.77 -6.89
C ALA A 174 -17.13 -8.50 -5.55
N GLU A 175 -15.93 -9.01 -5.23
CA GLU A 175 -15.67 -9.63 -3.93
C GLU A 175 -15.62 -8.61 -2.78
N VAL A 176 -15.06 -7.42 -3.01
CA VAL A 176 -15.05 -6.33 -2.01
C VAL A 176 -16.48 -5.88 -1.72
N ALA A 177 -17.34 -5.75 -2.74
CA ALA A 177 -18.73 -5.35 -2.56
C ALA A 177 -19.57 -6.38 -1.77
N LYS A 178 -19.14 -7.65 -1.69
CA LYS A 178 -19.79 -8.68 -0.87
C LYS A 178 -19.46 -8.56 0.62
N VAL A 179 -18.36 -7.89 0.98
CA VAL A 179 -17.97 -7.68 2.38
C VAL A 179 -18.76 -6.49 2.92
N THR A 180 -19.97 -6.73 3.41
CA THR A 180 -20.90 -5.66 3.84
C THR A 180 -20.81 -5.35 5.32
N ASP A 181 -20.23 -6.24 6.13
CA ASP A 181 -20.02 -6.03 7.56
C ASP A 181 -18.55 -6.21 7.95
N PHE A 182 -18.02 -5.27 8.72
CA PHE A 182 -16.63 -5.32 9.15
C PHE A 182 -16.33 -6.49 10.09
N ALA A 183 -17.36 -7.03 10.76
CA ALA A 183 -17.25 -8.22 11.59
C ALA A 183 -16.90 -9.49 10.79
N GLU A 184 -17.15 -9.51 9.46
CA GLU A 184 -16.77 -10.62 8.58
C GLU A 184 -15.29 -10.57 8.18
N VAL A 185 -14.61 -9.45 8.44
CA VAL A 185 -13.20 -9.30 8.07
C VAL A 185 -12.31 -10.03 9.07
N LYS A 186 -11.57 -11.00 8.54
CA LYS A 186 -10.63 -11.78 9.34
C LYS A 186 -9.34 -11.00 9.53
N THR A 187 -8.84 -11.01 10.75
CA THR A 187 -7.50 -10.54 11.09
C THR A 187 -6.87 -11.52 12.07
N MET A 188 -5.55 -11.53 12.11
CA MET A 188 -4.79 -12.32 13.07
C MET A 188 -3.63 -11.51 13.64
N ASP A 189 -3.10 -11.95 14.77
CA ASP A 189 -1.91 -11.33 15.34
C ASP A 189 -0.67 -11.54 14.44
N GLU A 190 0.24 -10.57 14.44
CA GLU A 190 1.45 -10.63 13.62
C GLU A 190 2.39 -11.77 14.08
N ASP A 191 2.55 -11.97 15.39
CA ASP A 191 3.44 -13.01 15.93
C ASP A 191 2.89 -14.41 15.64
N ASP A 192 1.57 -14.59 15.73
CA ASP A 192 0.91 -15.83 15.31
C ASP A 192 1.10 -16.09 13.81
N ALA A 193 0.96 -15.05 12.97
CA ALA A 193 1.16 -15.17 11.53
C ALA A 193 2.62 -15.51 11.17
N ARG A 194 3.59 -14.97 11.92
CA ARG A 194 5.01 -15.32 11.80
C ARG A 194 5.29 -16.75 12.24
N ALA A 195 4.71 -17.19 13.36
CA ALA A 195 4.85 -18.56 13.85
C ALA A 195 4.31 -19.61 12.85
N LEU A 196 3.27 -19.26 12.09
CA LEU A 196 2.73 -20.08 11.01
C LEU A 196 3.51 -19.93 9.67
N GLY A 197 4.52 -19.07 9.59
CA GLY A 197 5.28 -18.81 8.37
C GLY A 197 4.52 -18.01 7.30
N LEU A 198 3.40 -17.40 7.66
CA LEU A 198 2.55 -16.63 6.75
C LEU A 198 3.04 -15.19 6.59
N PHE A 199 3.59 -14.57 7.64
CA PHE A 199 4.06 -13.19 7.60
C PHE A 199 5.58 -13.11 7.41
N ASN A 200 6.03 -12.68 6.24
CA ASN A 200 7.45 -12.60 5.89
C ASN A 200 7.85 -11.13 5.65
N ILE A 201 8.97 -10.72 6.23
CA ILE A 201 9.55 -9.41 5.96
C ILE A 201 10.65 -9.56 4.89
N ILE A 202 10.64 -8.68 3.90
CA ILE A 202 11.68 -8.56 2.86
C ILE A 202 12.35 -7.19 2.96
N GLY A 203 13.64 -7.11 2.64
CA GLY A 203 14.42 -5.88 2.85
C GLY A 203 15.59 -5.74 1.89
N THR A 204 16.69 -5.19 2.40
CA THR A 204 17.86 -4.79 1.59
C THR A 204 18.47 -5.87 0.69
N ASP A 205 18.41 -7.14 1.09
CA ASP A 205 18.89 -8.26 0.27
C ASP A 205 18.07 -8.43 -1.04
N PHE A 206 16.79 -8.07 -0.99
CA PHE A 206 15.92 -8.03 -2.17
C PHE A 206 16.17 -6.77 -2.99
N ASP A 207 16.39 -5.62 -2.33
CA ASP A 207 16.69 -4.35 -3.01
C ASP A 207 17.92 -4.47 -3.92
N ASP A 208 18.93 -5.24 -3.50
CA ASP A 208 20.16 -5.48 -4.27
C ASP A 208 19.87 -6.15 -5.61
N LYS A 209 18.94 -7.11 -5.63
CA LYS A 209 18.51 -7.81 -6.85
C LYS A 209 17.77 -6.87 -7.79
N TYR A 210 16.84 -6.08 -7.24
CA TYR A 210 16.11 -5.07 -8.03
C TYR A 210 17.06 -4.03 -8.63
N ILE A 211 18.02 -3.52 -7.85
CA ILE A 211 18.99 -2.52 -8.31
C ILE A 211 19.92 -3.08 -9.39
N ALA A 212 20.28 -4.36 -9.32
CA ALA A 212 21.04 -5.02 -10.38
C ALA A 212 20.26 -5.01 -11.71
N GLU A 213 18.97 -5.35 -11.69
CA GLU A 213 18.10 -5.31 -12.88
C GLU A 213 17.95 -3.88 -13.43
N VAL A 214 17.80 -2.89 -12.56
CA VAL A 214 17.73 -1.47 -12.96
C VAL A 214 19.01 -1.01 -13.65
N LYS A 215 20.18 -1.35 -13.09
CA LYS A 215 21.48 -1.00 -13.71
C LYS A 215 21.66 -1.69 -15.06
N ALA A 216 21.16 -2.91 -15.22
CA ALA A 216 21.20 -3.63 -16.50
C ALA A 216 20.36 -2.96 -17.61
N GLN A 217 19.44 -2.05 -17.27
CA GLN A 217 18.70 -1.26 -18.26
C GLN A 217 19.49 -0.07 -18.83
N SER A 218 20.74 0.13 -18.42
CA SER A 218 21.60 1.16 -19.00
C SER A 218 21.78 0.93 -20.50
N ILE A 219 21.50 1.95 -21.32
CA ILE A 219 21.61 1.87 -22.78
C ILE A 219 23.07 1.93 -23.23
N HIS A 220 23.90 2.70 -22.53
CA HIS A 220 25.31 2.94 -22.84
C HIS A 220 26.21 2.76 -21.61
N PRO A 221 26.24 1.55 -21.01
CA PRO A 221 27.06 1.30 -19.81
C PRO A 221 28.55 1.56 -20.05
N GLU A 222 29.03 1.45 -21.29
CA GLU A 222 30.42 1.65 -21.70
C GLU A 222 30.89 3.10 -21.59
N ILE A 223 30.00 4.08 -21.74
CA ILE A 223 30.34 5.52 -21.67
C ILE A 223 30.40 6.02 -20.23
N ILE A 224 29.71 5.33 -19.31
CA ILE A 224 29.58 5.77 -17.91
C ILE A 224 30.95 5.92 -17.21
N PRO A 225 31.91 4.98 -17.30
CA PRO A 225 33.21 5.13 -16.64
C PRO A 225 33.99 6.38 -17.09
N GLU A 226 33.80 6.82 -18.33
CA GLU A 226 34.47 8.00 -18.90
C GLU A 226 33.79 9.30 -18.46
N MET A 227 32.46 9.34 -18.46
CA MET A 227 31.70 10.60 -18.34
C MET A 227 31.10 10.84 -16.94
N ALA A 228 30.90 9.80 -16.12
CA ALA A 228 30.09 9.91 -14.90
C ALA A 228 30.64 10.91 -13.87
N LYS A 229 31.97 11.11 -13.85
CA LYS A 229 32.64 12.06 -12.96
C LYS A 229 32.43 13.51 -13.38
N ASP A 230 32.15 13.77 -14.66
CA ASP A 230 32.02 15.12 -15.22
C ASP A 230 30.56 15.60 -15.28
N ILE A 231 29.60 14.68 -15.18
CA ILE A 231 28.17 14.98 -15.21
C ILE A 231 27.69 15.42 -13.83
N LYS A 232 27.10 16.63 -13.76
CA LYS A 232 26.40 17.15 -12.58
C LYS A 232 24.92 16.82 -12.66
N ILE A 233 24.39 16.16 -11.63
CA ILE A 233 22.99 15.76 -11.52
C ILE A 233 22.37 16.44 -10.32
N VAL A 234 21.26 17.14 -10.54
CA VAL A 234 20.39 17.63 -9.46
C VAL A 234 19.16 16.72 -9.40
N TYR A 235 18.89 16.17 -8.23
CA TYR A 235 17.77 15.26 -8.01
C TYR A 235 16.90 15.75 -6.85
N THR A 236 15.59 15.81 -7.08
CA THR A 236 14.60 15.97 -6.01
C THR A 236 13.78 14.69 -5.89
N PRO A 237 13.80 14.03 -4.71
CA PRO A 237 12.97 12.85 -4.48
C PRO A 237 11.54 13.22 -4.07
N LEU A 238 11.23 14.50 -3.84
CA LEU A 238 9.91 14.98 -3.42
C LEU A 238 9.35 14.22 -2.21
N HIS A 239 10.18 14.00 -1.18
CA HIS A 239 9.82 13.21 0.02
C HIS A 239 9.38 11.77 -0.30
N GLY A 240 9.67 11.29 -1.51
CA GLY A 240 9.14 10.05 -2.05
C GLY A 240 10.09 8.86 -1.96
N THR A 241 9.61 7.73 -2.48
CA THR A 241 10.26 6.41 -2.42
C THR A 241 11.54 6.30 -3.24
N GLY A 242 11.78 7.22 -4.18
CA GLY A 242 12.96 7.19 -5.05
C GLY A 242 14.28 7.63 -4.39
N ASN A 243 14.24 8.29 -3.22
CA ASN A 243 15.43 8.91 -2.63
C ASN A 243 16.61 7.94 -2.48
N VAL A 244 16.39 6.80 -1.83
CA VAL A 244 17.44 5.81 -1.59
C VAL A 244 17.87 5.16 -2.90
N TYR A 245 16.92 4.75 -3.73
CA TYR A 245 17.15 4.01 -4.98
C TYR A 245 17.92 4.79 -6.02
N VAL A 246 17.46 5.99 -6.37
CA VAL A 246 18.10 6.81 -7.42
C VAL A 246 19.52 7.15 -7.02
N ARG A 247 19.75 7.55 -5.76
CA ARG A 247 21.09 7.87 -5.27
C ARG A 247 22.00 6.65 -5.27
N ARG A 248 21.47 5.49 -4.89
CA ARG A 248 22.22 4.23 -4.87
C ARG A 248 22.61 3.78 -6.27
N VAL A 249 21.67 3.76 -7.22
CA VAL A 249 21.92 3.40 -8.63
C VAL A 249 22.97 4.34 -9.24
N LEU A 250 22.81 5.65 -9.09
CA LEU A 250 23.77 6.62 -9.64
C LEU A 250 25.16 6.46 -9.02
N LYS A 251 25.24 6.27 -7.70
CA LYS A 251 26.51 6.04 -7.00
C LYS A 251 27.18 4.76 -7.50
N ASP A 252 26.44 3.66 -7.60
CA ASP A 252 26.95 2.35 -8.04
C ASP A 252 27.46 2.40 -9.49
N LEU A 253 26.85 3.22 -10.34
CA LEU A 253 27.29 3.45 -11.71
C LEU A 253 28.51 4.39 -11.81
N GLY A 254 28.90 5.07 -10.73
CA GLY A 254 30.09 5.92 -10.68
C GLY A 254 29.83 7.42 -10.81
N PHE A 255 28.56 7.86 -10.77
CA PHE A 255 28.23 9.29 -10.74
C PHE A 255 28.54 9.87 -9.36
N THR A 256 29.52 10.78 -9.31
CA THR A 256 30.00 11.38 -8.04
C THR A 256 29.43 12.76 -7.77
N GLN A 257 28.93 13.46 -8.79
CA GLN A 257 28.38 14.82 -8.67
C GLN A 257 26.84 14.81 -8.64
N VAL A 258 26.26 14.11 -7.65
CA VAL A 258 24.81 14.03 -7.43
C VAL A 258 24.40 14.90 -6.25
N TYR A 259 23.65 15.95 -6.53
CA TYR A 259 23.16 16.91 -5.56
C TYR A 259 21.66 16.67 -5.30
N VAL A 260 21.29 16.54 -4.03
CA VAL A 260 19.90 16.28 -3.63
C VAL A 260 19.36 17.53 -2.96
N GLU A 261 18.19 18.00 -3.39
CA GLU A 261 17.50 19.14 -2.77
C GLU A 261 17.22 18.85 -1.28
N PRO A 262 17.91 19.53 -0.33
CA PRO A 262 17.81 19.21 1.09
C PRO A 262 16.38 19.33 1.64
N GLN A 263 15.59 20.30 1.13
CA GLN A 263 14.22 20.54 1.61
C GLN A 263 13.25 19.41 1.25
N GLN A 264 13.58 18.60 0.24
CA GLN A 264 12.69 17.57 -0.31
C GLN A 264 13.25 16.15 -0.15
N LYS A 265 14.31 16.00 0.66
CA LYS A 265 15.08 14.76 0.78
C LYS A 265 14.46 13.74 1.72
N ILE A 266 13.84 14.17 2.82
CA ILE A 266 13.39 13.26 3.89
C ILE A 266 11.99 12.75 3.53
N PRO A 267 11.73 11.44 3.55
CA PRO A 267 10.40 10.90 3.28
C PRO A 267 9.50 11.01 4.51
N ASP A 268 8.90 12.19 4.72
CA ASP A 268 8.22 12.58 5.96
C ASP A 268 6.71 12.87 5.84
N GLY A 269 6.07 12.54 4.71
CA GLY A 269 4.60 12.45 4.65
C GLY A 269 3.94 12.82 3.35
#